data_AF-A0A9Q0VDJ1-F1
#
_entry.id   AF-A0A9Q0VDJ1-F1
#
_cell.length_a   1.000
_cell.length_b   1.000
_cell.length_c   1.000
_cell.angle_alpha   90.00
_cell.angle_beta   90.00
_cell.angle_gamma   90.00
#
_symmetry.space_group_name_H-M   'P 1'
#
loop_
_entity.id
_entity.type
_entity.pdbx_description
1 polymer ?
#
loop_
_entity_poly.entity_id
_entity_poly.type
_entity_poly.pdbx_seq_one_letter_code
_entity_poly.pdbx_strand_id
1 'polypeptide(L)'
;MARERRDCNGRYRGVRMRKWGKWVAEIRQPNSRNRIWLGSYNTAEEAARAYDAAVFCLRGPSATFNFPLNVPEIPSTTEILSPAQIREVAFRHARRGSTLEAAERIQNQGCLKGRLG
;
A
#
# COMPACT_ATOMS: atom_id res chain seq x y z
N MET A 1 -2.31 16.44 -21.27
CA MET A 1 -3.52 16.67 -20.45
C MET A 1 -3.65 15.58 -19.37
N ALA A 2 -3.15 15.81 -18.16
CA ALA A 2 -3.39 14.93 -17.01
C ALA A 2 -4.13 15.73 -15.94
N ARG A 3 -5.46 15.72 -15.98
CA ARG A 3 -6.29 16.28 -14.92
C ARG A 3 -6.22 15.36 -13.70
N GLU A 4 -5.30 15.65 -12.80
CA GLU A 4 -5.30 15.13 -11.44
C GLU A 4 -6.44 15.85 -10.70
N ARG A 5 -7.63 15.24 -10.71
CA ARG A 5 -8.72 15.69 -9.84
C ARG A 5 -8.27 15.42 -8.41
N ARG A 6 -7.79 16.47 -7.74
CA ARG A 6 -7.73 16.52 -6.28
C ARG A 6 -9.17 16.48 -5.78
N ASP A 7 -9.66 15.29 -5.46
CA ASP A 7 -10.78 15.17 -4.52
C ASP A 7 -10.22 15.51 -3.14
N CYS A 8 -10.41 16.77 -2.76
CA CYS A 8 -9.90 17.44 -1.56
C CYS A 8 -10.52 16.97 -0.23
N ASN A 9 -10.96 15.72 -0.13
CA ASN A 9 -11.60 15.20 1.08
C ASN A 9 -10.73 14.16 1.81
N GLY A 10 -9.46 14.49 2.08
CA GLY A 10 -8.59 13.66 2.93
C GLY A 10 -8.43 12.20 2.48
N ARG A 11 -8.67 11.89 1.20
CA ARG A 11 -8.56 10.55 0.62
C ARG A 11 -7.12 10.34 0.14
N TYR A 12 -6.50 9.23 0.52
CA TYR A 12 -5.18 8.83 0.03
C TYR A 12 -5.16 8.71 -1.51
N ARG A 13 -4.01 9.02 -2.11
CA ARG A 13 -3.81 8.96 -3.57
C ARG A 13 -3.96 7.53 -4.08
N GLY A 14 -4.66 7.37 -5.19
CA GLY A 14 -4.89 6.07 -5.82
C GLY A 14 -5.82 5.14 -5.05
N VAL A 15 -6.44 5.63 -3.96
CA VAL A 15 -7.36 4.86 -3.12
C VAL A 15 -8.79 5.35 -3.31
N ARG A 16 -9.73 4.40 -3.47
CA ARG A 16 -11.17 4.70 -3.54
C ARG A 16 -11.97 3.78 -2.64
N MET A 17 -13.02 4.32 -2.01
CA MET A 17 -13.98 3.56 -1.22
C MET A 17 -15.19 3.19 -2.10
N ARG A 18 -15.58 1.92 -2.11
CA ARG A 18 -16.85 1.48 -2.72
C ARG A 18 -17.99 1.66 -1.73
N LYS A 19 -19.23 1.75 -2.24
CA LYS A 19 -20.46 1.80 -1.44
C LYS A 19 -20.65 0.63 -0.46
N TRP A 20 -19.98 -0.49 -0.72
CA TRP A 20 -19.96 -1.65 0.17
C TRP A 20 -19.02 -1.46 1.38
N GLY A 21 -18.13 -0.46 1.38
CA GLY A 21 -17.15 -0.25 2.46
C GLY A 21 -15.83 -0.97 2.27
N LYS A 22 -15.52 -1.42 1.04
CA LYS A 22 -14.17 -1.91 0.68
C LYS A 22 -13.34 -0.79 0.05
N TRP A 23 -12.07 -0.75 0.43
CA TRP A 23 -11.06 0.14 -0.15
C TRP A 23 -10.38 -0.54 -1.32
N VAL A 24 -10.12 0.20 -2.39
CA VAL A 24 -9.47 -0.32 -3.59
C VAL A 24 -8.30 0.58 -3.95
N ALA A 25 -7.16 -0.03 -4.26
CA ALA A 25 -5.98 0.67 -4.77
C ALA A 25 -5.77 0.37 -6.26
N GLU A 26 -5.56 1.41 -7.06
CA GLU A 26 -5.25 1.29 -8.48
C GLU A 26 -4.22 2.34 -8.92
N ILE A 27 -3.39 2.01 -9.91
CA ILE A 27 -2.37 2.92 -10.44
C ILE A 27 -2.43 3.03 -11.96
N ARG A 28 -2.07 4.21 -12.48
CA ARG A 28 -1.91 4.47 -13.91
C ARG A 28 -0.44 4.41 -14.27
N GLN A 29 -0.12 3.66 -15.32
CA GLN A 29 1.24 3.63 -15.85
C GLN A 29 1.58 4.98 -16.52
N PRO A 30 2.81 5.51 -16.35
CA PRO A 30 3.25 6.68 -17.09
C PRO A 30 3.24 6.36 -18.60
N ASN A 31 2.85 7.34 -19.42
CA ASN A 31 2.78 7.23 -20.89
C ASN A 31 1.81 6.16 -21.45
N SER A 32 1.00 5.51 -20.59
CA SER A 32 0.04 4.49 -20.99
C SER A 32 -1.36 4.83 -20.48
N ARG A 33 -2.40 4.45 -21.24
CA ARG A 33 -3.80 4.56 -20.77
C ARG A 33 -4.21 3.40 -19.84
N ASN A 34 -3.32 2.42 -19.68
CA ASN A 34 -3.52 1.23 -18.89
C ASN A 34 -3.58 1.54 -17.39
N ARG A 35 -4.52 0.86 -16.72
CA ARG A 35 -4.70 0.90 -15.27
C ARG A 35 -4.37 -0.46 -14.70
N ILE A 36 -3.58 -0.48 -13.64
CA ILE A 36 -3.27 -1.69 -12.91
C ILE A 36 -4.10 -1.66 -11.62
N TRP A 37 -5.04 -2.59 -11.52
CA TRP A 37 -5.66 -2.91 -10.24
C TRP A 37 -4.61 -3.53 -9.33
N LEU A 38 -4.37 -2.94 -8.16
CA LEU A 38 -3.39 -3.41 -7.18
C LEU A 38 -4.02 -4.37 -6.16
N GLY A 39 -5.23 -4.05 -5.71
CA GLY A 39 -5.93 -4.90 -4.75
C GLY A 39 -7.16 -4.24 -4.14
N SER A 40 -7.89 -5.01 -3.35
CA SER A 40 -8.94 -4.54 -2.45
C SER A 40 -8.53 -4.80 -1.01
N TYR A 41 -8.70 -3.80 -0.15
CA TYR A 41 -8.21 -3.78 1.22
C TYR A 41 -9.33 -3.43 2.20
N ASN A 42 -9.09 -3.74 3.47
CA ASN A 42 -10.06 -3.48 4.54
C ASN A 42 -9.93 -2.07 5.10
N THR A 43 -8.72 -1.50 5.07
CA THR A 43 -8.46 -0.13 5.53
C THR A 43 -7.95 0.77 4.40
N ALA A 44 -8.09 2.07 4.60
CA ALA A 44 -7.61 3.07 3.64
C ALA A 44 -6.07 3.13 3.63
N GLU A 45 -5.46 2.89 4.78
CA GLU A 45 -4.02 2.88 5.03
C GLU A 45 -3.36 1.72 4.29
N GLU A 46 -3.93 0.50 4.37
CA GLU A 46 -3.42 -0.66 3.63
C GLU A 46 -3.44 -0.41 2.12
N ALA A 47 -4.55 0.14 1.62
CA ALA A 47 -4.69 0.49 0.22
C ALA A 47 -3.67 1.56 -0.22
N ALA A 48 -3.43 2.56 0.63
CA ALA A 48 -2.49 3.63 0.37
C ALA A 48 -1.03 3.16 0.38
N ARG A 49 -0.67 2.24 1.31
CA ARG A 49 0.64 1.57 1.30
C ARG A 49 0.85 0.74 0.04
N ALA A 50 -0.17 -0.01 -0.39
CA ALA A 50 -0.13 -0.75 -1.64
C ALA A 50 0.14 0.17 -2.84
N TYR A 51 -0.52 1.33 -2.85
CA TYR A 51 -0.33 2.34 -3.89
C TYR A 51 1.11 2.88 -3.91
N ASP A 52 1.66 3.24 -2.74
CA ASP A 52 3.02 3.78 -2.64
C ASP A 52 4.08 2.79 -3.15
N ALA A 53 3.92 1.50 -2.84
CA ALA A 53 4.76 0.44 -3.39
C ALA A 53 4.67 0.36 -4.92
N ALA A 54 3.48 0.46 -5.49
CA ALA A 54 3.31 0.45 -6.94
C ALA A 54 3.86 1.73 -7.60
N VAL A 55 3.75 2.89 -6.95
CA VAL A 55 4.35 4.15 -7.40
C VAL A 55 5.87 4.01 -7.43
N PHE A 56 6.46 3.43 -6.39
CA PHE A 56 7.90 3.19 -6.31
C PHE A 56 8.37 2.29 -7.45
N CYS A 57 7.65 1.20 -7.73
CA CYS A 57 7.93 0.31 -8.86
C CYS A 57 7.88 1.00 -10.23
N LEU A 58 7.01 2.01 -10.41
CA LEU A 58 6.78 2.64 -11.72
C LEU A 58 7.55 3.93 -11.95
N ARG A 59 7.83 4.68 -10.89
CA ARG A 59 8.41 6.03 -10.96
C ARG A 59 9.73 6.16 -10.18
N GLY A 60 10.07 5.15 -9.38
CA GLY A 60 11.25 5.15 -8.53
C GLY A 60 11.09 5.92 -7.20
N PRO A 61 12.19 6.07 -6.45
CA PRO A 61 12.19 6.65 -5.10
C PRO A 61 11.88 8.15 -5.05
N SER A 62 12.03 8.88 -6.17
CA SER A 62 11.78 10.32 -6.24
C SER A 62 10.29 10.67 -6.42
N ALA A 63 9.41 9.68 -6.41
CA ALA A 63 7.99 9.89 -6.61
C ALA A 63 7.30 10.40 -5.33
N THR A 64 6.16 11.06 -5.50
CA THR A 64 5.38 11.53 -4.35
C THR A 64 4.50 10.42 -3.79
N PHE A 65 4.80 9.99 -2.56
CA PHE A 65 4.08 8.95 -1.82
C PHE A 65 3.04 9.53 -0.86
N ASN A 66 2.12 8.70 -0.39
CA ASN A 66 1.22 9.03 0.72
C ASN A 66 1.96 8.97 2.07
N PHE A 67 2.87 8.01 2.23
CA PHE A 67 3.64 7.80 3.46
C PHE A 67 5.15 7.95 3.24
N PRO A 68 5.72 9.15 3.44
CA PRO A 68 7.15 9.39 3.21
C PRO A 68 8.05 8.61 4.19
N LEU A 69 7.55 8.25 5.37
CA LEU A 69 8.28 7.46 6.37
C LEU A 69 8.19 5.94 6.15
N ASN A 70 7.27 5.48 5.29
CA ASN A 70 6.99 4.05 5.10
C ASN A 70 7.45 3.58 3.71
N VAL A 71 8.73 3.85 3.43
CA VAL A 71 9.36 3.58 2.14
C VAL A 71 9.34 2.07 1.89
N PRO A 72 8.84 1.62 0.73
CA PRO A 72 8.82 0.21 0.40
C PRO A 72 10.26 -0.27 0.11
N GLU A 73 10.69 -1.30 0.84
CA GLU A 73 11.95 -2.02 0.57
C GLU A 73 11.77 -2.87 -0.68
N ILE A 74 11.81 -2.20 -1.83
CA ILE A 74 11.75 -2.85 -3.14
C ILE A 74 13.16 -2.68 -3.71
N PRO A 75 13.82 -3.76 -4.13
CA PRO A 75 15.09 -3.63 -4.83
C PRO A 75 14.86 -2.68 -5.99
N SER A 76 15.60 -1.59 -6.02
CA SER A 76 15.52 -0.57 -7.06
C SER A 76 16.04 -1.16 -8.37
N THR A 77 15.26 -2.05 -8.97
CA THR A 77 15.61 -2.63 -10.26
C THR A 77 15.20 -1.64 -11.33
N THR A 78 16.14 -1.32 -12.21
CA THR A 78 15.94 -0.49 -13.42
C THR A 78 15.00 -1.17 -14.43
N GLU A 79 14.58 -2.41 -14.17
CA GLU A 79 13.72 -3.17 -15.06
C GLU A 79 12.23 -2.82 -14.93
N ILE A 80 11.55 -2.78 -16.08
CA ILE A 80 10.11 -2.57 -16.19
C ILE A 80 9.41 -3.80 -15.57
N LEU A 81 8.92 -3.67 -14.34
CA LEU A 81 8.18 -4.73 -13.67
C LEU A 81 6.84 -5.01 -14.37
N SER A 82 6.52 -6.30 -14.52
CA SER A 82 5.22 -6.72 -15.04
C SER A 82 4.08 -6.31 -14.09
N PRO A 83 2.84 -6.14 -14.58
CA PRO A 83 1.70 -5.83 -13.72
C PRO A 83 1.48 -6.84 -12.59
N ALA A 84 1.84 -8.12 -12.80
CA ALA A 84 1.74 -9.15 -11.78
C ALA A 84 2.76 -8.94 -10.66
N GLN A 85 4.02 -8.64 -10.99
CA GLN A 85 5.05 -8.33 -10.00
C GLN A 85 4.70 -7.07 -9.19
N ILE A 86 4.18 -6.03 -9.85
CA ILE A 86 3.74 -4.81 -9.18
C ILE A 86 2.63 -5.10 -8.16
N ARG A 87 1.64 -5.93 -8.54
CA ARG A 87 0.55 -6.35 -7.62
C ARG A 87 1.09 -7.11 -6.41
N GLU A 88 2.01 -8.04 -6.64
CA GLU A 88 2.58 -8.87 -5.60
C GLU A 88 3.38 -8.02 -4.59
N VAL A 89 4.22 -7.11 -5.08
CA VAL A 89 4.98 -6.17 -4.24
C VAL A 89 4.04 -5.24 -3.46
N ALA A 90 3.01 -4.71 -4.12
CA ALA A 90 2.00 -3.87 -3.48
C ALA A 90 1.25 -4.62 -2.38
N PHE A 91 0.90 -5.90 -2.61
CA PHE A 91 0.22 -6.74 -1.62
C PHE A 91 1.08 -6.99 -0.38
N ARG A 92 2.37 -7.31 -0.55
CA ARG A 92 3.29 -7.50 0.58
C ARG A 92 3.47 -6.23 1.40
N HIS A 93 3.68 -5.08 0.74
CA HIS A 93 3.89 -3.81 1.44
C HIS A 93 2.65 -3.32 2.17
N ALA A 94 1.45 -3.58 1.62
CA ALA A 94 0.18 -3.26 2.27
C ALA A 94 0.08 -3.90 3.67
N ARG A 95 0.54 -5.16 3.80
CA ARG A 95 0.47 -5.96 5.04
C ARG A 95 1.61 -5.69 6.02
N ARG A 96 2.70 -5.03 5.58
CA ARG A 96 3.88 -4.76 6.42
C ARG A 96 3.57 -3.90 7.65
N GLY A 97 2.67 -2.93 7.54
CA GLY A 97 2.29 -2.14 8.71
C GLY A 97 1.31 -2.87 9.63
N SER A 98 0.61 -3.89 9.14
CA SER A 98 -0.21 -4.77 9.97
C SER A 98 0.66 -5.66 10.86
N THR A 99 1.89 -6.02 10.45
CA THR A 99 2.80 -6.86 11.24
C THR A 99 3.48 -6.14 12.39
N LEU A 100 3.69 -4.81 12.32
CA LEU A 100 4.22 -4.05 13.46
C LEU A 100 3.16 -3.89 14.57
N GLU A 101 1.91 -3.57 14.22
CA GLU A 101 0.79 -3.56 15.18
C GLU A 101 0.38 -4.97 15.65
N ALA A 102 0.45 -6.00 14.79
CA ALA A 102 0.11 -7.36 15.17
C ALA A 102 1.19 -8.00 16.07
N ALA A 103 2.46 -7.69 15.86
CA ALA A 103 3.54 -8.10 16.77
C ALA A 103 3.38 -7.46 18.16
N GLU A 104 2.98 -6.19 18.24
CA GLU A 104 2.67 -5.53 19.51
C GLU A 104 1.42 -6.11 20.20
N ARG A 105 0.38 -6.49 19.44
CA ARG A 105 -0.80 -7.16 20.00
C ARG A 105 -0.50 -8.54 20.61
N ILE A 106 0.47 -9.28 20.06
CA ILE A 106 0.88 -10.57 20.64
C ILE A 106 1.61 -10.37 21.98
N GLN A 107 2.36 -9.28 22.16
CA GLN A 107 3.04 -9.00 23.43
C GLN A 107 2.09 -8.60 24.57
N ASN A 108 0.91 -8.06 24.26
CA ASN A 108 -0.04 -7.56 25.27
C ASN A 108 -1.15 -8.56 25.66
N GLN A 109 -1.10 -9.80 25.17
CA GLN A 109 -2.06 -10.86 25.53
C GLN A 109 -1.41 -12.13 26.10
N GLY A 110 -0.21 -12.02 26.69
CA GLY A 110 0.49 -13.21 27.19
C GLY A 110 1.45 -13.02 28.35
N CYS A 111 1.38 -11.91 29.10
CA CYS A 111 1.97 -11.87 30.44
C CYS A 111 0.94 -12.40 31.46
N LEU A 112 0.82 -13.73 31.54
CA LEU A 112 0.36 -14.42 32.74
C LEU A 112 1.30 -15.61 32.99
N LYS A 113 2.55 -15.33 33.36
CA LYS A 113 3.38 -16.29 34.10
C LYS A 113 2.79 -16.44 35.50
N GLY A 114 1.71 -17.18 35.60
CA GLY A 114 1.12 -17.67 36.83
C GLY A 114 1.82 -18.96 37.27
N ARG A 115 2.78 -18.79 38.17
CA ARG A 115 3.22 -19.72 39.23
C ARG A 115 2.23 -20.86 39.52
N LEU A 116 2.67 -22.12 39.40
CA LEU A 116 2.22 -23.35 40.09
C LEU A 116 3.11 -24.49 39.53
N GLY A 117 3.88 -25.31 40.28
CA GLY A 117 4.15 -25.42 41.71
C GLY A 117 5.47 -26.17 41.91
#